data_AF-A0A4Q4VF82-F1
#
_entry.id   AF-A0A4Q4VF82-F1
#
_cell.length_a   1.000
_cell.length_b   1.000
_cell.length_c   1.000
_cell.angle_alpha   90.00
_cell.angle_beta   90.00
_cell.angle_gamma   90.00
#
_symmetry.space_group_name_H-M   'P 1'
#
loop_
_entity.id
_entity.type
_entity.pdbx_description
1 polymer ?
#
loop_
_entity_poly.entity_id
_entity_poly.type
_entity_poly.pdbx_seq_one_letter_code
_entity_poly.pdbx_strand_id
1 'polypeptide(L)'
;MDLTLIQQHKIDMNFAFQNVVGFILKQSKLTVSLIRIDNITADSFHVSIEARTTNTGPASATLSAFTIDLCGPTGRFGQVYLPPITTHSNGAPIIVSDQLVNILDKAALQAFIKPVIVDSHATLILRNGNTTVKALGIGPRPICYEKDIPMSGMLGPRISVHEASAVGDSGVAVVIHVVNPSPMAISFGACGLEIQNEAGQVFAELTGDLDIRCNRFEARFEGAVRREVPLANDKVRLVGKRCMGADWCDETVRQINVPLLGMSKICAALGLQYEYESDEIIDDLVKEPAEKSAEKPAEQQPLIRSASKLLRGRFWKAQAS
;
A
#
# COMPACT_ATOMS: atom_id res chain seq x y z
N MET A 1 -29.53 -31.61 -38.94
CA MET A 1 -28.81 -31.27 -37.69
C MET A 1 -29.47 -30.00 -37.16
N ASP A 2 -30.12 -30.09 -36.00
CA ASP A 2 -31.09 -29.11 -35.54
C ASP A 2 -30.39 -27.81 -35.10
N LEU A 3 -30.66 -26.70 -35.80
CA LEU A 3 -30.06 -25.40 -35.51
C LEU A 3 -30.39 -24.93 -34.08
N THR A 4 -31.52 -25.37 -33.53
CA THR A 4 -31.95 -25.04 -32.16
C THR A 4 -31.05 -25.68 -31.11
N LEU A 5 -30.61 -26.92 -31.33
CA LEU A 5 -29.73 -27.66 -30.42
C LEU A 5 -28.31 -27.07 -30.38
N ILE A 6 -27.79 -26.62 -31.53
CA ILE A 6 -26.49 -25.92 -31.61
C ILE A 6 -26.55 -24.56 -30.90
N GLN A 7 -27.65 -23.83 -31.05
CA GLN A 7 -27.84 -22.55 -30.36
C GLN A 7 -27.95 -22.74 -28.85
N GLN A 8 -28.75 -23.72 -28.39
CA GLN A 8 -28.87 -24.04 -26.97
C GLN A 8 -27.53 -24.43 -26.36
N HIS A 9 -26.77 -25.30 -27.04
CA HIS A 9 -25.44 -25.71 -26.56
C HIS A 9 -24.46 -24.52 -26.43
N LYS A 10 -24.51 -23.57 -27.36
CA LYS A 10 -23.69 -22.34 -27.28
C LYS A 10 -24.07 -21.48 -26.08
N ILE A 11 -25.37 -21.37 -25.77
CA ILE A 11 -25.89 -20.62 -24.62
C ILE A 11 -25.41 -21.29 -23.33
N ASP A 12 -25.60 -22.60 -23.20
CA ASP A 12 -25.22 -23.37 -22.01
C ASP A 12 -23.70 -23.30 -21.76
N MET A 13 -22.89 -23.46 -22.81
CA MET A 13 -21.44 -23.31 -22.71
C MET A 13 -21.03 -21.89 -22.30
N ASN A 14 -21.71 -20.86 -22.80
CA ASN A 14 -21.41 -19.48 -22.41
C ASN A 14 -21.79 -19.22 -20.95
N PHE A 15 -22.94 -19.72 -20.51
CA PHE A 15 -23.37 -19.61 -19.12
C PHE A 15 -22.38 -20.32 -18.17
N ALA A 16 -21.99 -21.55 -18.49
CA ALA A 16 -20.99 -22.30 -17.73
C ALA A 16 -19.64 -21.56 -17.66
N PHE A 17 -19.16 -21.04 -18.80
CA PHE A 17 -17.94 -20.25 -18.85
C PHE A 17 -18.01 -19.01 -17.94
N GLN A 18 -19.09 -18.23 -18.05
CA GLN A 18 -19.26 -17.01 -17.25
C GLN A 18 -19.33 -17.31 -15.75
N ASN A 19 -19.98 -18.40 -15.36
CA ASN A 19 -20.04 -18.82 -13.95
C ASN A 19 -18.66 -19.22 -13.41
N VAL A 20 -17.89 -19.99 -14.17
CA VAL A 20 -16.54 -20.42 -13.74
C VAL A 20 -15.60 -19.22 -13.65
N VAL A 21 -15.57 -18.36 -14.67
CA VAL A 21 -14.72 -17.16 -14.66
C VAL A 21 -15.15 -16.22 -13.55
N GLY A 22 -16.45 -15.97 -13.39
CA GLY A 22 -16.98 -15.13 -12.31
C GLY A 22 -16.63 -15.67 -10.93
N PHE A 23 -16.68 -16.99 -10.72
CA PHE A 23 -16.25 -17.62 -9.48
C PHE A 23 -14.76 -17.42 -9.21
N ILE A 24 -13.89 -17.64 -10.22
CA ILE A 24 -12.44 -17.44 -10.10
C ILE A 24 -12.11 -15.97 -9.81
N LEU A 25 -12.74 -15.01 -10.50
CA LEU A 25 -12.51 -13.59 -10.24
C LEU A 25 -12.91 -13.21 -8.82
N LYS A 26 -14.03 -13.73 -8.30
CA LYS A 26 -14.46 -13.51 -6.91
C LYS A 26 -13.48 -14.11 -5.91
N GLN A 27 -13.03 -15.35 -6.13
CA GLN A 27 -12.13 -16.08 -5.22
C GLN A 27 -10.65 -15.70 -5.33
N SER A 28 -10.25 -15.05 -6.43
CA SER A 28 -8.89 -14.53 -6.58
C SER A 28 -8.57 -13.56 -5.44
N LYS A 29 -7.31 -13.47 -5.03
CA LYS A 29 -6.87 -12.47 -4.07
C LYS A 29 -6.05 -11.44 -4.82
N LEU A 30 -6.33 -10.16 -4.60
CA LEU A 30 -5.50 -9.06 -5.09
C LEU A 30 -4.81 -8.45 -3.86
N THR A 31 -3.49 -8.46 -3.84
CA THR A 31 -2.69 -7.89 -2.75
C THR A 31 -1.87 -6.74 -3.33
N VAL A 32 -2.02 -5.57 -2.74
CA VAL A 32 -1.33 -4.34 -3.14
C VAL A 32 -0.10 -4.17 -2.27
N SER A 33 1.05 -3.95 -2.89
CA SER A 33 2.30 -3.62 -2.21
C SER A 33 2.56 -2.11 -2.19
N LEU A 34 2.10 -1.39 -3.21
CA LEU A 34 2.26 0.06 -3.32
C LEU A 34 1.10 0.69 -4.10
N ILE A 35 0.58 1.80 -3.59
CA ILE A 35 -0.17 2.82 -4.33
C ILE A 35 0.53 4.13 -4.04
N ARG A 36 1.13 4.74 -5.05
CA ARG A 36 1.77 6.05 -4.94
C ARG A 36 0.91 7.09 -5.65
N ILE A 37 0.57 8.15 -4.93
CA ILE A 37 -0.05 9.37 -5.46
C ILE A 37 0.96 10.50 -5.38
N ASP A 38 1.28 11.11 -6.50
CA ASP A 38 2.15 12.29 -6.58
C ASP A 38 1.71 13.23 -7.71
N ASN A 39 2.50 14.29 -7.94
CA ASN A 39 2.22 15.32 -8.94
C ASN A 39 0.77 15.84 -8.85
N ILE A 40 0.34 16.13 -7.63
CA ILE A 40 -1.04 16.50 -7.31
C ILE A 40 -1.35 17.90 -7.82
N THR A 41 -2.50 18.04 -8.47
CA THR A 41 -3.09 19.31 -8.87
C THR A 41 -4.55 19.41 -8.37
N ALA A 42 -5.21 20.53 -8.68
CA ALA A 42 -6.58 20.78 -8.25
C ALA A 42 -7.59 19.76 -8.79
N ASP A 43 -7.32 19.14 -9.94
CA ASP A 43 -8.24 18.28 -10.69
C ASP A 43 -7.60 16.97 -11.18
N SER A 44 -6.33 16.72 -10.90
CA SER A 44 -5.64 15.50 -11.30
C SER A 44 -4.48 15.14 -10.38
N PHE A 45 -3.98 13.91 -10.51
CA PHE A 45 -2.76 13.42 -9.86
C PHE A 45 -2.16 12.29 -10.69
N HIS A 46 -0.91 11.93 -10.44
CA HIS A 46 -0.31 10.72 -11.02
C HIS A 46 -0.43 9.56 -10.03
N VAL A 47 -0.72 8.38 -10.57
CA VAL A 47 -0.83 7.14 -9.79
C VAL A 47 0.13 6.08 -10.29
N SER A 48 0.83 5.45 -9.35
CA SER A 48 1.51 4.17 -9.59
C SER A 48 0.94 3.10 -8.66
N ILE A 49 0.69 1.91 -9.19
CA ILE A 49 0.12 0.78 -8.44
C ILE A 49 0.99 -0.44 -8.70
N GLU A 50 1.48 -1.05 -7.62
CA GLU A 50 2.08 -2.36 -7.63
C GLU A 50 1.20 -3.33 -6.85
N ALA A 51 0.75 -4.37 -7.54
CA ALA A 51 -0.08 -5.39 -6.94
C ALA A 51 0.24 -6.77 -7.52
N ARG A 52 -0.23 -7.80 -6.82
CA ARG A 52 -0.19 -9.17 -7.28
C ARG A 52 -1.55 -9.82 -7.12
N THR A 53 -2.05 -10.42 -8.18
CA THR A 53 -3.21 -11.31 -8.10
C THR A 53 -2.75 -12.76 -7.89
N THR A 54 -3.39 -13.48 -6.99
CA THR A 54 -3.18 -14.89 -6.69
C THR A 54 -4.52 -15.63 -6.61
N ASN A 55 -4.50 -16.95 -6.43
CA ASN A 55 -5.72 -17.79 -6.42
C ASN A 55 -6.54 -17.69 -7.71
N THR A 56 -5.88 -17.50 -8.85
CA THR A 56 -6.48 -17.37 -10.18
C THR A 56 -6.78 -18.72 -10.84
N GLY A 57 -6.66 -19.82 -10.08
CA GLY A 57 -6.85 -21.18 -10.55
C GLY A 57 -5.58 -21.82 -11.15
N PRO A 58 -5.65 -23.10 -11.51
CA PRO A 58 -4.50 -23.86 -12.03
C PRO A 58 -4.17 -23.56 -13.49
N ALA A 59 -5.14 -23.01 -14.24
CA ALA A 59 -5.00 -22.70 -15.65
C ALA A 59 -4.52 -21.27 -15.88
N SER A 60 -3.70 -21.07 -16.92
CA SER A 60 -3.33 -19.71 -17.30
C SER A 60 -4.49 -19.01 -18.00
N ALA A 61 -4.66 -17.72 -17.71
CA ALA A 61 -5.67 -16.86 -18.31
C ALA A 61 -5.05 -15.50 -18.64
N THR A 62 -5.53 -14.84 -19.69
CA THR A 62 -5.09 -13.49 -20.06
C THR A 62 -6.31 -12.58 -20.14
N LEU A 63 -6.26 -11.50 -19.36
CA LEU A 63 -7.15 -10.36 -19.50
C LEU A 63 -6.54 -9.41 -20.53
N SER A 64 -7.35 -8.98 -21.50
CA SER A 64 -6.96 -7.88 -22.38
C SER A 64 -6.84 -6.58 -21.57
N ALA A 65 -6.06 -5.62 -22.05
CA ALA A 65 -5.97 -4.31 -21.40
C ALA A 65 -7.32 -3.58 -21.37
N PHE A 66 -7.55 -2.78 -20.33
CA PHE A 66 -8.84 -2.13 -20.10
C PHE A 66 -8.73 -0.97 -19.11
N THR A 67 -9.69 -0.05 -19.19
CA THR A 67 -9.87 1.00 -18.18
C THR A 67 -10.77 0.50 -17.07
N ILE A 68 -10.48 0.90 -15.84
CA ILE A 68 -11.27 0.56 -14.66
C ILE A 68 -11.48 1.78 -13.78
N ASP A 69 -12.64 1.82 -13.11
CA ASP A 69 -12.97 2.88 -12.17
C ASP A 69 -12.26 2.64 -10.83
N LEU A 70 -11.64 3.71 -10.31
CA LEU A 70 -11.15 3.79 -8.94
C LEU A 70 -12.27 4.37 -8.06
N CYS A 71 -12.73 3.59 -7.08
CA CYS A 71 -13.83 3.93 -6.22
C CYS A 71 -13.43 3.90 -4.74
N GLY A 72 -13.97 4.87 -4.00
CA GLY A 72 -14.04 4.86 -2.55
C GLY A 72 -15.42 4.38 -2.07
N PRO A 73 -15.69 4.43 -0.75
CA PRO A 73 -16.97 3.99 -0.19
C PRO A 73 -18.17 4.83 -0.66
N THR A 74 -17.95 6.07 -1.08
CA THR A 74 -19.00 7.00 -1.49
C THR A 74 -19.18 7.11 -3.01
N GLY A 75 -18.30 6.51 -3.80
CA GLY A 75 -18.42 6.55 -5.26
C GLY A 75 -17.08 6.51 -5.99
N ARG A 76 -17.14 6.80 -7.29
CA ARG A 76 -15.97 6.82 -8.19
C ARG A 76 -15.24 8.15 -8.10
N PHE A 77 -13.94 8.12 -7.85
CA PHE A 77 -13.11 9.32 -7.81
C PHE A 77 -12.17 9.46 -9.02
N GLY A 78 -11.92 8.40 -9.77
CA GLY A 78 -11.01 8.43 -10.92
C GLY A 78 -11.07 7.16 -11.76
N GLN A 79 -10.18 7.08 -12.74
CA GLN A 79 -10.04 5.93 -13.62
C GLN A 79 -8.56 5.65 -13.88
N VAL A 80 -8.22 4.38 -14.06
CA VAL A 80 -6.87 3.94 -14.40
C VAL A 80 -6.92 2.92 -15.54
N TYR A 81 -5.88 2.90 -16.36
CA TYR A 81 -5.71 1.89 -17.41
C TYR A 81 -4.87 0.73 -16.89
N LEU A 82 -5.43 -0.48 -16.91
CA LEU A 82 -4.70 -1.70 -16.61
C LEU A 82 -4.14 -2.31 -17.90
N PRO A 83 -2.83 -2.64 -17.94
CA PRO A 83 -2.24 -3.36 -19.07
C PRO A 83 -2.83 -4.77 -19.18
N PRO A 84 -2.51 -5.54 -20.24
CA PRO A 84 -2.88 -6.96 -20.29
C PRO A 84 -2.33 -7.72 -19.09
N ILE A 85 -3.15 -8.54 -18.44
CA ILE A 85 -2.76 -9.31 -17.25
C ILE A 85 -2.81 -10.79 -17.61
N THR A 86 -1.65 -11.45 -17.59
CA THR A 86 -1.56 -12.91 -17.79
C THR A 86 -1.31 -13.59 -16.45
N THR A 87 -2.29 -14.36 -15.98
CA THR A 87 -2.25 -15.12 -14.74
C THR A 87 -1.74 -16.53 -14.95
N HIS A 88 -0.92 -17.00 -14.03
CA HIS A 88 -0.45 -18.39 -13.95
C HIS A 88 -0.85 -19.01 -12.60
N SER A 89 -0.48 -20.27 -12.38
CA SER A 89 -0.76 -20.98 -11.12
C SER A 89 -0.17 -20.29 -9.88
N ASN A 90 0.91 -19.51 -10.05
CA ASN A 90 1.55 -18.72 -8.99
C ASN A 90 1.04 -17.26 -8.91
N GLY A 91 0.04 -16.89 -9.71
CA GLY A 91 -0.50 -15.54 -9.80
C GLY A 91 0.07 -14.69 -10.95
N ALA A 92 -0.15 -13.38 -10.89
CA ALA A 92 0.43 -12.39 -11.81
C ALA A 92 0.73 -11.07 -11.11
N PRO A 93 1.83 -10.38 -11.48
CA PRO A 93 1.99 -8.97 -11.13
C PRO A 93 1.01 -8.11 -11.92
N ILE A 94 0.59 -7.00 -11.32
CA ILE A 94 -0.16 -5.92 -11.95
C ILE A 94 0.61 -4.65 -11.62
N ILE A 95 1.12 -4.00 -12.66
CA ILE A 95 1.94 -2.80 -12.53
C ILE A 95 1.29 -1.70 -13.35
N VAL A 96 0.96 -0.61 -12.67
CA VAL A 96 0.59 0.68 -13.25
C VAL A 96 1.70 1.64 -12.86
N SER A 97 2.28 2.33 -13.83
CA SER A 97 3.37 3.27 -13.59
C SER A 97 2.96 4.65 -14.09
N ASP A 98 3.02 5.62 -13.19
CA ASP A 98 2.95 7.06 -13.47
C ASP A 98 1.79 7.46 -14.42
N GLN A 99 0.58 6.95 -14.15
CA GLN A 99 -0.59 7.30 -14.95
C GLN A 99 -1.28 8.53 -14.39
N LEU A 100 -1.53 9.52 -15.25
CA LEU A 100 -2.38 10.66 -14.94
C LEU A 100 -3.83 10.21 -14.72
N VAL A 101 -4.37 10.54 -13.55
CA VAL A 101 -5.76 10.30 -13.16
C VAL A 101 -6.45 11.65 -12.97
N ASN A 102 -7.54 11.85 -13.71
CA ASN A 102 -8.44 12.99 -13.48
C ASN A 102 -9.37 12.70 -12.31
N ILE A 103 -9.52 13.68 -11.42
CA ILE A 103 -10.40 13.61 -10.26
C ILE A 103 -11.83 13.86 -10.74
N LEU A 104 -12.64 12.81 -10.73
CA LEU A 104 -14.05 12.88 -11.14
C LEU A 104 -14.97 13.34 -10.00
N ASP A 105 -14.59 13.02 -8.76
CA ASP A 105 -15.31 13.41 -7.55
C ASP A 105 -14.31 13.55 -6.39
N LYS A 106 -14.12 14.80 -5.93
CA LYS A 106 -13.21 15.13 -4.82
C LYS A 106 -13.70 14.57 -3.48
N ALA A 107 -15.01 14.56 -3.26
CA ALA A 107 -15.57 14.02 -2.02
C ALA A 107 -15.38 12.50 -1.97
N ALA A 108 -15.52 11.81 -3.11
CA ALA A 108 -15.20 10.39 -3.20
C ALA A 108 -13.71 10.08 -2.99
N LEU A 109 -12.82 10.92 -3.52
CA LEU A 109 -11.38 10.80 -3.28
C LEU A 109 -11.05 10.96 -1.80
N GLN A 110 -11.59 12.01 -1.16
CA GLN A 110 -11.37 12.26 0.28
C GLN A 110 -11.95 11.15 1.15
N ALA A 111 -13.12 10.61 0.81
CA ALA A 111 -13.73 9.48 1.50
C ALA A 111 -12.90 8.19 1.36
N PHE A 112 -12.11 8.06 0.29
CA PHE A 112 -11.15 6.97 0.15
C PHE A 112 -9.86 7.20 0.95
N ILE A 113 -9.27 8.40 0.91
CA ILE A 113 -7.99 8.67 1.58
C ILE A 113 -8.13 8.74 3.11
N LYS A 114 -9.24 9.28 3.63
CA LYS A 114 -9.42 9.47 5.08
C LYS A 114 -9.25 8.18 5.89
N PRO A 115 -9.92 7.06 5.54
CA PRO A 115 -9.69 5.79 6.24
C PRO A 115 -8.25 5.27 6.15
N VAL A 116 -7.52 5.59 5.07
CA VAL A 116 -6.11 5.19 4.95
C VAL A 116 -5.26 5.89 6.01
N ILE A 117 -5.58 7.14 6.38
CA ILE A 117 -4.85 7.91 7.39
C ILE A 117 -5.34 7.58 8.81
N VAL A 118 -6.66 7.54 9.03
CA VAL A 118 -7.25 7.55 10.38
C VAL A 118 -7.55 6.14 10.89
N ASP A 119 -7.94 5.22 10.02
CA ASP A 119 -8.39 3.89 10.40
C ASP A 119 -7.28 2.84 10.25
N SER A 120 -7.45 1.67 10.88
CA SER A 120 -6.52 0.54 10.71
C SER A 120 -6.70 -0.21 9.39
N HIS A 121 -7.81 0.03 8.70
CA HIS A 121 -8.17 -0.63 7.45
C HIS A 121 -8.82 0.36 6.49
N ALA A 122 -8.52 0.17 5.20
CA ALA A 122 -9.17 0.88 4.11
C ALA A 122 -9.48 -0.10 2.98
N THR A 123 -10.40 0.26 2.08
CA THR A 123 -10.74 -0.56 0.92
C THR A 123 -10.65 0.29 -0.33
N LEU A 124 -9.81 -0.12 -1.28
CA LEU A 124 -9.87 0.37 -2.65
C LEU A 124 -10.86 -0.49 -3.44
N ILE A 125 -11.81 0.16 -4.09
CA ILE A 125 -12.87 -0.51 -4.83
C ILE A 125 -12.60 -0.30 -6.33
N LEU A 126 -12.54 -1.39 -7.07
CA LEU A 126 -12.36 -1.43 -8.52
C LEU A 126 -13.68 -1.85 -9.18
N ARG A 127 -14.20 -1.03 -10.11
CA ARG A 127 -15.50 -1.27 -10.77
C ARG A 127 -15.49 -0.99 -12.26
N ASN A 128 -16.50 -1.50 -12.96
CA ASN A 128 -16.77 -1.23 -14.38
C ASN A 128 -15.60 -1.57 -15.33
N GLY A 129 -14.79 -2.57 -14.97
CA GLY A 129 -13.65 -3.01 -15.76
C GLY A 129 -14.08 -3.89 -16.93
N ASN A 130 -14.64 -3.30 -17.99
CA ASN A 130 -15.04 -4.05 -19.18
C ASN A 130 -13.81 -4.55 -19.95
N THR A 131 -13.60 -5.87 -19.96
CA THR A 131 -12.46 -6.49 -20.63
C THR A 131 -12.86 -7.82 -21.29
N THR A 132 -11.89 -8.48 -21.93
CA THR A 132 -12.05 -9.85 -22.39
C THR A 132 -11.02 -10.76 -21.74
N VAL A 133 -11.43 -12.00 -21.51
CA VAL A 133 -10.55 -13.06 -20.99
C VAL A 133 -10.34 -14.15 -22.04
N LYS A 134 -9.11 -14.66 -22.12
CA LYS A 134 -8.73 -15.85 -22.88
C LYS A 134 -8.10 -16.86 -21.92
N ALA A 135 -8.65 -18.07 -21.85
CA ALA A 135 -8.16 -19.14 -20.97
C ALA A 135 -8.41 -20.52 -21.58
N LEU A 136 -7.51 -21.48 -21.37
CA LEU A 136 -7.67 -22.87 -21.85
C LEU A 136 -7.97 -22.98 -23.37
N GLY A 137 -7.40 -22.10 -24.20
CA GLY A 137 -7.69 -22.06 -25.64
C GLY A 137 -9.08 -21.52 -26.01
N ILE A 138 -9.89 -21.12 -25.02
CA ILE A 138 -11.22 -20.54 -25.18
C ILE A 138 -11.11 -19.01 -25.03
N GLY A 139 -11.78 -18.28 -25.92
CA GLY A 139 -11.86 -16.82 -25.90
C GLY A 139 -11.23 -16.15 -27.13
N PRO A 140 -11.18 -14.80 -27.18
CA PRO A 140 -11.57 -13.87 -26.11
C PRO A 140 -13.08 -13.86 -25.84
N ARG A 141 -13.47 -13.76 -24.56
CA ARG A 141 -14.87 -13.58 -24.14
C ARG A 141 -15.03 -12.38 -23.23
N PRO A 142 -16.11 -11.58 -23.37
CA PRO A 142 -16.32 -10.39 -22.57
C PRO A 142 -16.62 -10.76 -21.10
N ILE A 143 -16.08 -9.96 -20.20
CA ILE A 143 -16.34 -10.01 -18.76
C ILE A 143 -16.32 -8.58 -18.18
N CYS A 144 -16.96 -8.40 -17.02
CA CYS A 144 -16.77 -7.22 -16.19
C CYS A 144 -15.86 -7.58 -15.01
N TYR A 145 -14.70 -6.93 -14.92
CA TYR A 145 -13.76 -7.08 -13.81
C TYR A 145 -14.11 -6.10 -12.70
N GLU A 146 -14.31 -6.63 -11.50
CA GLU A 146 -14.59 -5.87 -10.29
C GLU A 146 -13.85 -6.49 -9.12
N LYS A 147 -13.34 -5.64 -8.22
CA LYS A 147 -12.62 -6.12 -7.04
C LYS A 147 -12.74 -5.16 -5.86
N ASP A 148 -12.89 -5.73 -4.68
CA ASP A 148 -12.69 -5.01 -3.42
C ASP A 148 -11.33 -5.42 -2.87
N ILE A 149 -10.50 -4.41 -2.62
CA ILE A 149 -9.11 -4.59 -2.21
C ILE A 149 -8.98 -4.07 -0.79
N PRO A 150 -9.08 -4.95 0.22
CA PRO A 150 -8.79 -4.56 1.59
C PRO A 150 -7.29 -4.26 1.73
N MET A 151 -6.98 -3.19 2.44
CA MET A 151 -5.63 -2.70 2.69
C MET A 151 -5.48 -2.33 4.17
N SER A 152 -4.24 -2.36 4.67
CA SER A 152 -3.91 -1.72 5.94
C SER A 152 -4.05 -0.20 5.81
N GLY A 153 -4.67 0.42 6.79
CA GLY A 153 -4.58 1.86 7.02
C GLY A 153 -3.47 2.18 8.03
N MET A 154 -3.25 3.46 8.30
CA MET A 154 -2.19 3.95 9.19
C MET A 154 -2.57 3.87 10.67
N LEU A 155 -3.87 3.89 11.00
CA LEU A 155 -4.38 4.06 12.38
C LEU A 155 -3.82 5.33 13.03
N GLY A 156 -3.75 6.42 12.27
CA GLY A 156 -2.95 7.60 12.59
C GLY A 156 -1.46 7.32 12.43
N PRO A 157 -0.72 8.11 11.63
CA PRO A 157 0.72 7.92 11.51
C PRO A 157 1.38 7.99 12.89
N ARG A 158 2.20 7.00 13.23
CA ARG A 158 2.99 7.06 14.47
C ARG A 158 4.18 7.95 14.22
N ILE A 159 4.24 9.07 14.94
CA ILE A 159 5.23 10.11 14.72
C ILE A 159 6.06 10.34 15.98
N SER A 160 7.38 10.32 15.83
CA SER A 160 8.32 10.67 16.89
C SER A 160 9.38 11.64 16.40
N VAL A 161 9.85 12.51 17.29
CA VAL A 161 10.99 13.37 17.00
C VAL A 161 12.26 12.54 16.97
N HIS A 162 12.94 12.51 15.83
CA HIS A 162 14.25 11.89 15.68
C HIS A 162 15.36 12.85 16.12
N GLU A 163 15.34 14.06 15.58
CA GLU A 163 16.34 15.10 15.82
C GLU A 163 15.65 16.46 15.92
N ALA A 164 16.21 17.37 16.73
CA ALA A 164 15.79 18.76 16.78
C ALA A 164 17.00 19.69 16.99
N SER A 165 16.96 20.87 16.39
CA SER A 165 17.97 21.91 16.57
C SER A 165 17.32 23.31 16.59
N ALA A 166 17.91 24.23 17.34
CA ALA A 166 17.48 25.63 17.31
C ALA A 166 17.94 26.31 16.02
N VAL A 167 17.08 27.17 15.47
CA VAL A 167 17.35 27.97 14.27
C VAL A 167 17.12 29.44 14.62
N GLY A 168 18.20 30.21 14.77
CA GLY A 168 18.10 31.59 15.26
C GLY A 168 17.52 31.66 16.68
N ASP A 169 16.88 32.78 17.01
CA ASP A 169 16.43 33.05 18.38
C ASP A 169 15.09 32.37 18.73
N SER A 170 14.22 32.18 17.73
CA SER A 170 12.85 31.67 17.92
C SER A 170 12.48 30.50 17.01
N GLY A 171 13.42 30.02 16.18
CA GLY A 171 13.16 28.93 15.25
C GLY A 171 13.58 27.56 15.77
N VAL A 172 13.00 26.53 15.19
CA VAL A 172 13.35 25.13 15.40
C VAL A 172 13.35 24.38 14.08
N ALA A 173 14.34 23.51 13.87
CA ALA A 173 14.34 22.50 12.84
C ALA A 173 14.12 21.13 13.50
N VAL A 174 13.22 20.32 12.95
CA VAL A 174 12.82 19.03 13.49
C VAL A 174 12.87 17.99 12.37
N VAL A 175 13.51 16.86 12.64
CA VAL A 175 13.39 15.64 11.84
C VAL A 175 12.47 14.69 12.59
N ILE A 176 11.36 14.31 11.96
CA ILE A 176 10.41 13.34 12.52
C ILE A 176 10.56 11.98 11.84
N HIS A 177 10.44 10.91 12.62
CA HIS A 177 10.23 9.56 12.12
C HIS A 177 8.75 9.27 12.03
N VAL A 178 8.32 8.73 10.88
CA VAL A 178 6.93 8.35 10.63
C VAL A 178 6.89 6.87 10.29
N VAL A 179 5.95 6.14 10.90
CA VAL A 179 5.64 4.76 10.55
C VAL A 179 4.27 4.69 9.87
N ASN A 180 4.25 4.20 8.64
CA ASN A 180 3.09 4.02 7.80
C ASN A 180 2.99 2.54 7.33
N PRO A 181 2.15 1.72 7.98
CA PRO A 181 1.94 0.32 7.59
C PRO A 181 1.01 0.15 6.37
N SER A 182 0.43 1.24 5.85
CA SER A 182 -0.40 1.17 4.64
C SER A 182 0.46 0.99 3.39
N PRO A 183 -0.06 0.35 2.32
CA PRO A 183 0.61 0.32 1.04
C PRO A 183 0.50 1.67 0.31
N MET A 184 -0.03 2.73 0.94
CA MET A 184 -0.27 4.01 0.30
C MET A 184 0.88 4.99 0.60
N ALA A 185 1.40 5.59 -0.45
CA ALA A 185 2.33 6.71 -0.43
C ALA A 185 1.67 7.93 -1.08
N ILE A 186 1.82 9.10 -0.47
CA ILE A 186 1.21 10.35 -0.94
C ILE A 186 2.23 11.48 -0.78
N SER A 187 2.60 12.10 -1.91
CA SER A 187 3.44 13.30 -1.90
C SER A 187 2.58 14.55 -1.86
N PHE A 188 2.48 15.20 -0.70
CA PHE A 188 1.72 16.44 -0.53
C PHE A 188 2.52 17.71 -0.88
N GLY A 189 3.85 17.60 -1.00
CA GLY A 189 4.75 18.73 -1.18
C GLY A 189 4.87 19.55 0.09
N ALA A 190 5.09 20.86 -0.05
CA ALA A 190 5.24 21.77 1.09
C ALA A 190 3.93 21.85 1.90
N CYS A 191 3.99 21.46 3.17
CA CYS A 191 2.87 21.51 4.09
C CYS A 191 3.22 22.24 5.39
N GLY A 192 2.20 22.86 5.97
CA GLY A 192 2.23 23.45 7.30
C GLY A 192 1.69 22.47 8.34
N LEU A 193 2.49 22.21 9.37
CA LEU A 193 2.11 21.44 10.55
C LEU A 193 2.19 22.31 11.79
N GLU A 194 1.45 21.95 12.83
CA GLU A 194 1.50 22.59 14.14
C GLU A 194 1.82 21.57 15.21
N ILE A 195 2.67 21.98 16.15
CA ILE A 195 2.80 21.32 17.44
C ILE A 195 1.83 22.00 18.39
N GLN A 196 0.85 21.27 18.91
CA GLN A 196 -0.17 21.78 19.83
C GLN A 196 -0.11 21.09 21.17
N ASN A 197 -0.41 21.81 22.25
CA ASN A 197 -0.65 21.19 23.56
C ASN A 197 -2.07 20.60 23.66
N GLU A 198 -2.41 19.99 24.80
CA GLU A 198 -3.74 19.37 25.04
C GLU A 198 -4.90 20.36 24.86
N ALA A 199 -4.69 21.63 25.18
CA ALA A 199 -5.69 22.69 25.04
C ALA A 199 -5.84 23.21 23.60
N GLY A 200 -5.08 22.66 22.64
CA GLY A 200 -5.08 23.10 21.24
C GLY A 200 -4.31 24.41 21.00
N GLN A 201 -3.54 24.88 21.99
CA GLN A 201 -2.68 26.06 21.81
C GLN A 201 -1.45 25.67 21.00
N VAL A 202 -1.10 26.51 20.01
CA VAL A 202 0.00 26.25 19.08
C VAL A 202 1.33 26.63 19.72
N PHE A 203 2.14 25.62 20.03
CA PHE A 203 3.52 25.80 20.51
C PHE A 203 4.48 26.11 19.35
N ALA A 204 4.34 25.42 18.21
CA ALA A 204 5.19 25.68 17.05
C ALA A 204 4.42 25.57 15.74
N GLU A 205 4.74 26.45 14.80
CA GLU A 205 4.27 26.40 13.42
C GLU A 205 5.43 25.94 12.54
N LEU A 206 5.28 24.77 11.94
CA LEU A 206 6.29 24.06 11.17
C LEU A 206 5.92 24.07 9.69
N THR A 207 6.92 24.23 8.82
CA THR A 207 6.78 24.12 7.37
C THR A 207 7.86 23.18 6.82
N GLY A 208 7.48 22.33 5.88
CA GLY A 208 8.41 21.38 5.26
C GLY A 208 7.70 20.51 4.23
N ASP A 209 8.47 19.75 3.46
CA ASP A 209 7.91 18.82 2.50
C ASP A 209 7.41 17.55 3.19
N LEU A 210 6.13 17.23 2.98
CA LEU A 210 5.51 16.01 3.48
C LEU A 210 5.29 15.02 2.34
N ASP A 211 6.17 14.02 2.28
CA ASP A 211 6.05 12.86 1.40
C ASP A 211 5.78 11.62 2.25
N ILE A 212 4.52 11.24 2.38
CA ILE A 212 4.14 10.02 3.10
C ILE A 212 4.62 8.83 2.28
N ARG A 213 5.52 8.03 2.83
CA ARG A 213 6.04 6.81 2.21
C ARG A 213 5.56 5.58 2.97
N CYS A 214 5.59 4.42 2.32
CA CYS A 214 5.33 3.15 2.98
C CYS A 214 6.43 2.82 4.00
N ASN A 215 6.09 2.00 5.00
CA ASN A 215 6.99 1.57 6.07
C ASN A 215 7.48 2.76 6.92
N ARG A 216 8.80 2.88 7.11
CA ARG A 216 9.42 3.93 7.92
C ARG A 216 10.08 4.97 7.02
N PHE A 217 9.87 6.24 7.32
CA PHE A 217 10.56 7.34 6.66
C PHE A 217 10.79 8.52 7.59
N GLU A 218 11.66 9.44 7.16
CA GLU A 218 11.93 10.68 7.84
C GLU A 218 11.31 11.85 7.08
N ALA A 219 10.85 12.86 7.81
CA ALA A 219 10.43 14.13 7.24
C ALA A 219 11.02 15.27 8.05
N ARG A 220 11.47 16.32 7.35
CA ARG A 220 12.12 17.48 7.96
C ARG A 220 11.20 18.69 7.87
N PHE A 221 11.10 19.39 8.99
CA PHE A 221 10.32 20.60 9.11
C PHE A 221 11.11 21.67 9.84
N GLU A 222 10.86 22.93 9.48
CA GLU A 222 11.44 24.08 10.16
C GLU A 222 10.35 25.10 10.46
N GLY A 223 10.48 25.82 11.56
CA GLY A 223 9.37 26.64 12.03
C GLY A 223 9.71 27.56 13.17
N ALA A 224 8.72 28.37 13.56
CA ALA A 224 8.82 29.28 14.68
C ALA A 224 8.12 28.72 15.92
N VAL A 225 8.69 29.03 17.08
CA VAL A 225 8.21 28.56 18.39
C VAL A 225 7.64 29.71 19.22
N ARG A 226 6.52 29.43 19.88
CA ARG A 226 5.84 30.27 20.85
C ARG A 226 6.13 29.76 22.26
N ARG A 227 7.23 30.25 22.84
CA ARG A 227 7.77 29.78 24.13
C ARG A 227 6.84 30.05 25.32
N GLU A 228 5.88 30.94 25.15
CA GLU A 228 4.84 31.27 26.13
C GLU A 228 3.78 30.18 26.28
N VAL A 229 3.68 29.24 25.32
CA VAL A 229 2.70 28.16 25.38
C VAL A 229 3.23 27.04 26.27
N PRO A 230 2.53 26.69 27.37
CA PRO A 230 2.96 25.63 28.25
C PRO A 230 2.84 24.27 27.55
N LEU A 231 3.90 23.48 27.67
CA LEU A 231 3.94 22.08 27.26
C LEU A 231 3.75 21.22 28.50
N ALA A 232 2.76 20.34 28.47
CA ALA A 232 2.53 19.34 29.50
C ALA A 232 2.85 17.95 28.93
N ASN A 233 3.47 17.12 29.77
CA ASN A 233 4.09 15.83 29.45
C ASN A 233 3.18 14.96 28.56
N ASP A 234 3.67 14.68 27.34
CA ASP A 234 3.18 13.68 26.36
C ASP A 234 1.76 13.86 25.82
N LYS A 235 1.11 14.97 26.16
CA LYS A 235 -0.17 15.37 25.57
C LYS A 235 -0.02 16.36 24.41
N VAL A 236 1.16 16.35 23.81
CA VAL A 236 1.48 17.17 22.65
C VAL A 236 1.05 16.43 21.39
N ARG A 237 0.49 17.18 20.43
CA ARG A 237 -0.03 16.63 19.19
C ARG A 237 0.62 17.32 18.01
N LEU A 238 0.88 16.55 16.97
CA LEU A 238 1.22 17.07 15.66
C LEU A 238 -0.06 17.14 14.82
N VAL A 239 -0.37 18.33 14.33
CA VAL A 239 -1.60 18.64 13.61
C VAL A 239 -1.26 19.20 12.23
N GLY A 240 -1.75 18.56 11.17
CA GLY A 240 -1.66 19.10 9.83
C GLY A 240 -2.63 20.25 9.62
N LYS A 241 -2.19 21.31 8.92
CA LYS A 241 -3.00 22.53 8.72
C LYS A 241 -3.38 22.76 7.27
N ARG A 242 -2.37 22.81 6.42
CA ARG A 242 -2.48 23.13 5.00
C ARG A 242 -1.33 22.53 4.21
N CYS A 243 -1.54 22.36 2.92
CA CYS A 243 -0.50 22.13 1.95
C CYS A 243 -0.55 23.21 0.88
N MET A 244 0.61 23.53 0.32
CA MET A 244 0.74 24.54 -0.74
C MET A 244 0.27 24.00 -2.11
N GLY A 245 -0.28 22.78 -2.14
CA GLY A 245 -0.83 22.10 -3.31
C GLY A 245 -2.32 22.34 -3.50
N ALA A 246 -3.06 21.29 -3.87
CA ALA A 246 -4.49 21.38 -4.13
C ALA A 246 -5.33 21.51 -2.85
N ASP A 247 -6.43 22.28 -2.87
CA ASP A 247 -7.29 22.52 -1.70
C ASP A 247 -7.79 21.24 -1.02
N TRP A 248 -7.99 20.15 -1.76
CA TRP A 248 -8.45 18.88 -1.19
C TRP A 248 -7.35 18.18 -0.36
N CYS A 249 -6.08 18.52 -0.59
CA CYS A 249 -4.95 18.07 0.22
C CYS A 249 -4.98 18.67 1.62
N ASP A 250 -5.47 19.90 1.79
CA ASP A 250 -5.61 20.51 3.12
C ASP A 250 -6.49 19.66 4.03
N GLU A 251 -7.65 19.25 3.52
CA GLU A 251 -8.59 18.42 4.28
C GLU A 251 -7.98 17.05 4.63
N THR A 252 -7.14 16.53 3.73
CA THR A 252 -6.44 15.26 3.92
C THR A 252 -5.35 15.38 4.98
N VAL A 253 -4.51 16.41 4.90
CA VAL A 253 -3.42 16.65 5.86
C VAL A 253 -3.96 17.03 7.24
N ARG A 254 -5.12 17.67 7.34
CA ARG A 254 -5.82 17.89 8.62
C ARG A 254 -6.25 16.60 9.32
N GLN A 255 -6.34 15.48 8.60
CA GLN A 255 -6.55 14.18 9.25
C GLN A 255 -5.31 13.69 10.02
N ILE A 256 -4.13 14.28 9.75
CA ILE A 256 -2.94 14.11 10.60
C ILE A 256 -3.17 14.93 11.85
N ASN A 257 -3.71 14.26 12.87
CA ASN A 257 -3.87 14.80 14.20
C ASN A 257 -3.51 13.67 15.15
N VAL A 258 -2.23 13.59 15.54
CA VAL A 258 -1.67 12.43 16.24
C VAL A 258 -0.81 12.87 17.43
N PRO A 259 -0.67 12.03 18.48
CA PRO A 259 0.30 12.27 19.52
C PRO A 259 1.71 12.42 18.95
N LEU A 260 2.47 13.40 19.43
CA LEU A 260 3.86 13.62 19.06
C LEU A 260 4.77 13.09 20.15
N LEU A 261 5.52 12.03 19.85
CA LEU A 261 6.48 11.45 20.80
C LEU A 261 7.85 12.14 20.69
N GLY A 262 8.62 12.14 21.77
CA GLY A 262 10.00 12.66 21.77
C GLY A 262 10.10 14.18 21.88
N MET A 263 9.08 14.85 22.42
CA MET A 263 9.07 16.31 22.60
C MET A 263 10.26 16.83 23.42
N SER A 264 10.80 16.02 24.33
CA SER A 264 12.00 16.35 25.11
C SER A 264 13.19 16.78 24.25
N LYS A 265 13.33 16.25 23.03
CA LYS A 265 14.40 16.64 22.08
C LYS A 265 14.22 18.07 21.59
N ILE A 266 12.99 18.47 21.29
CA ILE A 266 12.66 19.84 20.87
C ILE A 266 12.91 20.80 22.02
N CYS A 267 12.44 20.46 23.23
CA CYS A 267 12.66 21.29 24.42
C CYS A 267 14.15 21.45 24.74
N ALA A 268 14.93 20.38 24.68
CA ALA A 268 16.37 20.41 24.88
C ALA A 268 17.08 21.30 23.86
N ALA A 269 16.72 21.19 22.57
CA ALA A 269 17.27 22.04 21.51
C ALA A 269 17.01 23.53 21.75
N LEU A 270 15.88 23.87 22.38
CA LEU A 270 15.45 25.25 22.65
C LEU A 270 15.88 25.76 24.03
N GLY A 271 16.52 24.93 24.86
CA GLY A 271 16.88 25.24 26.24
C GLY A 271 15.68 25.39 27.18
N LEU A 272 14.57 24.74 26.88
CA LEU A 272 13.34 24.77 27.68
C LEU A 272 13.33 23.61 28.70
N GLN A 273 12.81 23.88 29.90
CA GLN A 273 12.54 22.82 30.86
C GLN A 273 11.33 22.01 30.39
N TYR A 274 11.47 20.69 30.41
CA TYR A 274 10.42 19.74 30.07
C TYR A 274 10.46 18.64 31.13
N GLU A 275 9.41 18.55 31.96
CA GLU A 275 9.27 17.43 32.88
C GLU A 275 8.94 16.18 32.05
N TYR A 276 9.59 15.07 32.33
CA TYR A 276 9.40 13.81 31.61
C TYR A 276 8.88 12.80 32.62
N GLU A 277 7.64 12.34 32.46
CA GLU A 277 7.22 11.09 33.09
C GLU A 277 7.56 9.99 32.11
N SER A 278 8.38 9.04 32.55
CA SER A 278 8.96 8.01 31.71
C SER A 278 7.89 7.16 31.02
N ASP A 279 7.82 7.23 29.70
CA ASP A 279 7.24 6.14 28.91
C ASP A 279 8.38 5.19 28.52
N GLU A 280 8.28 3.95 29.03
CA GLU A 280 9.00 2.82 28.48
C GLU A 280 8.83 2.84 26.96
N ILE A 281 9.95 3.02 26.26
CA ILE A 281 10.01 2.83 24.82
C ILE A 281 9.51 1.40 24.58
N ILE A 282 8.35 1.23 23.94
CA ILE A 282 7.98 -0.05 23.35
C ILE A 282 8.91 -0.23 22.15
N ASP A 283 10.12 -0.68 22.44
CA ASP A 283 11.16 -1.10 21.50
C ASP A 283 10.81 -2.46 20.86
N ASP A 284 9.71 -3.10 21.32
CA ASP A 284 9.25 -4.41 20.87
C ASP A 284 8.65 -4.46 19.46
N LEU A 285 8.64 -3.33 18.72
CA LEU A 285 8.30 -3.30 17.29
C LEU A 285 9.47 -2.91 16.38
N VAL A 286 10.70 -2.81 16.91
CA VAL A 286 11.95 -2.68 16.15
C VAL A 286 12.55 -4.07 15.86
N LYS A 287 11.72 -5.03 15.44
CA LYS A 287 12.23 -6.20 14.72
C LYS A 287 11.98 -5.98 13.25
N GLU A 288 13.05 -5.63 12.53
CA GLU A 288 13.11 -5.90 11.10
C GLU A 288 12.64 -7.34 10.86
N PRO A 289 11.76 -7.60 9.88
CA PRO A 289 11.56 -8.97 9.44
C PRO A 289 12.91 -9.44 8.89
N ALA A 290 13.60 -10.28 9.65
CA ALA A 290 14.82 -10.93 9.23
C ALA A 290 14.63 -11.45 7.80
N GLU A 291 15.48 -10.99 6.89
CA GLU A 291 15.66 -11.62 5.59
C GLU A 291 15.85 -13.12 5.84
N LYS A 292 14.87 -13.93 5.46
CA LYS A 292 15.07 -15.37 5.29
C LYS A 292 16.01 -15.53 4.11
N SER A 293 17.30 -15.48 4.44
CA SER A 293 18.40 -15.90 3.61
C SER A 293 18.06 -17.26 2.99
N ALA A 294 18.23 -17.33 1.68
CA ALA A 294 18.06 -18.51 0.87
C ALA A 294 18.82 -19.70 1.49
N GLU A 295 18.08 -20.76 1.80
CA GLU A 295 18.65 -22.04 2.20
C GLU A 295 19.28 -22.68 0.95
N LYS A 296 20.62 -22.57 0.85
CA LYS A 296 21.42 -23.34 -0.10
C LYS A 296 21.31 -24.83 0.27
N PRO A 297 21.20 -25.75 -0.70
CA PRO A 297 21.15 -27.18 -0.41
C PRO A 297 22.51 -27.66 0.09
N ALA A 298 22.53 -28.33 1.25
CA ALA A 298 23.69 -29.00 1.78
C ALA A 298 23.95 -30.30 1.00
N GLU A 299 25.15 -30.39 0.43
CA GLU A 299 25.72 -31.56 -0.20
C GLU A 299 26.80 -32.16 0.72
N GLN A 300 26.97 -33.50 0.65
CA GLN A 300 28.04 -34.36 1.19
C GLN A 300 27.73 -35.07 2.54
N GLN A 301 27.47 -36.40 2.64
CA GLN A 301 28.18 -37.66 2.25
C GLN A 301 28.58 -38.42 3.56
N PRO A 302 29.05 -39.69 3.53
CA PRO A 302 28.36 -40.94 3.18
C PRO A 302 28.36 -41.94 4.37
N LEU A 303 27.47 -42.94 4.37
CA LEU A 303 27.61 -44.12 5.25
C LEU A 303 27.55 -45.41 4.43
N ILE A 304 28.69 -46.11 4.46
CA ILE A 304 28.95 -47.38 3.77
C ILE A 304 28.85 -48.55 4.77
N ARG A 305 28.38 -49.70 4.25
CA ARG A 305 28.41 -51.10 4.79
C ARG A 305 27.39 -51.41 5.89
N SER A 306 26.68 -52.53 5.90
CA SER A 306 26.64 -53.74 5.06
C SER A 306 25.42 -54.55 5.49
N ALA A 307 24.66 -55.09 4.54
CA ALA A 307 23.94 -56.35 4.76
C ALA A 307 23.82 -57.09 3.43
N SER A 308 24.43 -58.25 3.44
CA SER A 308 24.73 -59.17 2.35
C SER A 308 23.54 -59.99 1.87
N LYS A 309 23.71 -60.54 0.64
CA LYS A 309 23.08 -61.75 0.06
C LYS A 309 21.64 -61.61 -0.44
N LEU A 310 21.48 -61.65 -1.77
CA LEU A 310 20.95 -62.81 -2.48
C LEU A 310 20.97 -62.60 -4.02
N LEU A 311 21.45 -63.65 -4.72
CA LEU A 311 21.22 -64.01 -6.13
C LEU A 311 21.93 -63.13 -7.19
N ARG A 312 23.06 -63.56 -7.78
CA ARG A 312 23.17 -64.50 -8.94
C ARG A 312 22.03 -64.26 -9.95
N GLY A 313 22.21 -63.87 -11.20
CA GLY A 313 23.38 -63.73 -12.07
C GLY A 313 22.89 -63.69 -13.53
N ARG A 314 23.84 -63.54 -14.45
CA ARG A 314 23.78 -63.63 -15.94
C ARG A 314 23.46 -62.31 -16.68
N PHE A 315 24.41 -61.73 -17.45
CA PHE A 315 24.86 -62.12 -18.83
C PHE A 315 23.69 -61.96 -19.84
N TRP A 316 23.68 -61.15 -20.92
CA TRP A 316 24.68 -60.67 -21.92
C TRP A 316 24.25 -59.35 -22.61
N LYS A 317 25.27 -58.63 -23.13
CA LYS A 317 25.43 -57.83 -24.39
C LYS A 317 24.35 -56.90 -24.98
N ALA A 318 24.82 -55.67 -25.16
CA ALA A 318 24.79 -54.76 -26.33
C ALA A 318 24.30 -55.25 -27.71
N GLN A 319 23.52 -54.38 -28.39
CA GLN A 319 23.74 -53.73 -29.71
C GLN A 319 22.51 -52.84 -29.96
N ALA A 320 22.58 -51.52 -30.21
CA ALA A 320 23.17 -50.81 -31.34
C ALA A 320 22.62 -51.26 -32.71
N SER A 321 21.47 -50.72 -33.10
CA SER A 321 21.18 -50.08 -34.40
C SER A 321 19.90 -49.27 -34.26
#